data_AF-V5F3Q8-F1
#
_entry.id   AF-V5F3Q8-F1
#
_cell.length_a   1.000
_cell.length_b   1.000
_cell.length_c   1.000
_cell.angle_alpha   90.00
_cell.angle_beta   90.00
_cell.angle_gamma   90.00
#
_symmetry.space_group_name_H-M   'P 1'
#
loop_
_entity.id
_entity.type
_entity.pdbx_description
1 polymer ?
#
loop_
_entity_poly.entity_id
_entity_poly.type
_entity_poly.pdbx_seq_one_letter_code
_entity_poly.pdbx_strand_id
1 'polypeptide(L)'
;MSEQNTAELTFSAFQKALNTNRIDVAKGELNSDMLVYLDQPEGETRYTYALMASGTRVKALCVATVKESAVDNLSLEVEVATFHKFRQQGHATAVLEKALAELKNGLSRNSIDSFSITLNVDSDNVAGHAFCKKFADEVKDTDTGKSYFKKVS
;
A
#
# COMPACT_ATOMS: atom_id res chain seq x y z
N MET A 1 18.66 -7.79 -1.47
CA MET A 1 17.91 -7.94 -0.21
C MET A 1 16.58 -8.56 -0.60
N SER A 2 16.08 -9.60 0.08
CA SER A 2 14.80 -10.24 -0.32
C SER A 2 13.61 -9.33 0.02
N GLU A 3 12.51 -9.42 -0.74
CA GLU A 3 11.29 -8.66 -0.48
C GLU A 3 10.77 -8.83 0.96
N GLN A 4 10.89 -10.04 1.51
CA GLN A 4 10.46 -10.31 2.88
C GLN A 4 11.27 -9.48 3.89
N ASN A 5 12.58 -9.33 3.70
CA ASN A 5 13.43 -8.51 4.56
C ASN A 5 13.08 -7.03 4.41
N THR A 6 12.81 -6.57 3.19
CA THR A 6 12.36 -5.20 2.92
C THR A 6 11.02 -4.90 3.60
N ALA A 7 10.03 -5.78 3.47
CA ALA A 7 8.73 -5.64 4.11
C ALA A 7 8.83 -5.59 5.64
N GLU A 8 9.69 -6.39 6.25
CA GLU A 8 9.92 -6.38 7.69
C GLU A 8 10.62 -5.11 8.18
N LEU A 9 11.56 -4.57 7.39
CA LEU A 9 12.22 -3.29 7.66
C LEU A 9 11.25 -2.12 7.55
N THR A 10 10.46 -2.04 6.46
CA THR A 10 9.43 -1.00 6.26
C THR A 10 8.44 -1.00 7.42
N PHE A 11 7.98 -2.19 7.81
CA PHE A 11 7.05 -2.34 8.93
C PHE A 11 7.65 -1.86 10.25
N SER A 12 8.88 -2.29 10.55
CA SER A 12 9.57 -1.94 11.80
C SER A 12 9.88 -0.45 11.88
N ALA A 13 10.26 0.17 10.76
CA ALA A 13 10.53 1.60 10.66
C ALA A 13 9.26 2.42 10.92
N PHE A 14 8.15 2.10 10.25
CA PHE A 14 6.87 2.79 10.46
C PHE A 14 6.37 2.63 11.90
N GLN A 15 6.38 1.39 12.43
CA GLN A 15 5.96 1.10 13.79
C GLN A 15 6.79 1.88 14.83
N LYS A 16 8.12 1.99 14.61
CA LYS A 16 9.02 2.77 15.48
C LYS A 16 8.73 4.26 15.39
N ALA A 17 8.52 4.78 14.18
CA ALA A 17 8.19 6.20 13.97
C ALA A 17 6.87 6.57 14.66
N LEU A 18 5.84 5.72 14.52
CA LEU A 18 4.55 5.89 15.20
C LEU A 18 4.70 5.86 16.72
N ASN A 19 5.43 4.88 17.26
CA ASN A 19 5.64 4.75 18.72
C ASN A 19 6.45 5.90 19.34
N THR A 20 7.24 6.61 18.53
CA THR A 20 8.11 7.70 18.98
C THR A 20 7.60 9.07 18.55
N ASN A 21 6.36 9.17 18.06
CA ASN A 21 5.73 10.39 17.57
C ASN A 21 6.61 11.15 16.56
N ARG A 22 7.31 10.43 15.68
CA ARG A 22 8.18 11.00 14.63
C ARG A 22 7.46 11.26 13.31
N ILE A 23 6.24 10.77 13.20
CA ILE A 23 5.35 10.99 12.06
C ILE A 23 4.02 11.50 12.58
N ASP A 24 3.44 12.47 11.87
CA ASP A 24 2.09 12.94 12.14
C ASP A 24 1.12 12.16 11.26
N VAL A 25 0.12 11.54 11.87
CA VAL A 25 -0.78 10.59 11.20
C VAL A 25 -2.22 11.02 11.40
N ALA A 26 -3.01 10.91 10.33
CA ALA A 26 -4.44 11.10 10.38
C ALA A 26 -5.15 9.75 10.53
N LYS A 27 -6.37 9.76 11.06
CA LYS A 27 -7.26 8.59 10.94
C LYS A 27 -7.83 8.54 9.53
N GLY A 28 -8.06 7.32 9.03
CA GLY A 28 -8.84 7.11 7.81
C GLY A 28 -10.23 7.73 7.94
N GLU A 29 -10.70 8.35 6.86
CA GLU A 29 -11.99 9.04 6.87
C GLU A 29 -13.14 8.04 6.72
N LEU A 30 -12.96 7.02 5.87
CA LEU A 30 -13.94 5.95 5.67
C LEU A 30 -13.73 4.80 6.67
N ASN A 31 -12.48 4.55 7.07
CA ASN A 31 -12.07 3.40 7.86
C ASN A 31 -11.37 3.85 9.14
N SER A 32 -12.11 3.92 10.24
CA SER A 32 -11.61 4.38 11.54
C SER A 32 -10.51 3.51 12.17
N ASP A 33 -10.30 2.29 11.66
CA ASP A 33 -9.22 1.38 12.05
C ASP A 33 -7.95 1.54 11.18
N MET A 34 -7.92 2.55 10.31
CA MET A 34 -6.78 2.93 9.50
C MET A 34 -6.12 4.19 10.03
N LEU A 35 -4.80 4.22 9.98
CA LEU A 35 -4.02 5.47 10.02
C LEU A 35 -3.45 5.77 8.64
N VAL A 36 -3.35 7.04 8.32
CA VAL A 36 -2.79 7.55 7.07
C VAL A 36 -1.64 8.48 7.39
N TYR A 37 -0.52 8.26 6.72
CA TYR A 37 0.64 9.13 6.75
C TYR A 37 0.95 9.57 5.31
N LEU A 38 1.18 10.86 5.13
CA LEU A 38 1.54 11.47 3.85
C LEU A 38 2.94 12.04 3.97
N ASP A 39 3.83 11.64 3.06
CA ASP A 39 5.15 12.23 2.93
C ASP A 39 5.62 12.35 1.48
N GLN A 40 6.79 12.96 1.29
CA GLN A 40 7.41 13.22 -0.01
C GLN A 40 8.90 12.85 -0.02
N PRO A 41 9.26 11.56 0.15
CA PRO A 41 10.65 11.13 -0.01
C PRO A 41 11.14 11.48 -1.42
N GLU A 42 12.26 12.19 -1.52
CA GLU A 42 12.86 12.57 -2.82
C GLU A 42 11.91 13.31 -3.78
N GLY A 43 10.87 13.96 -3.24
CA GLY A 43 9.86 14.67 -4.02
C GLY A 43 8.73 13.78 -4.58
N GLU A 44 8.78 12.47 -4.40
CA GLU A 44 7.70 11.56 -4.79
C GLU A 44 6.61 11.53 -3.71
N THR A 45 5.37 11.86 -4.07
CA THR A 45 4.26 11.81 -3.09
C THR A 45 3.94 10.36 -2.73
N ARG A 46 3.95 10.07 -1.42
CA ARG A 46 3.72 8.73 -0.89
C ARG A 46 2.68 8.75 0.21
N TYR A 47 1.69 7.87 0.07
CA TYR A 47 0.64 7.62 1.04
C TYR A 47 0.91 6.29 1.73
N THR A 48 1.10 6.30 3.04
CA THR A 48 1.20 5.08 3.85
C THR A 48 -0.08 4.88 4.65
N TYR A 49 -0.76 3.78 4.37
CA TYR A 49 -1.96 3.34 5.04
C TYR A 49 -1.64 2.20 6.00
N ALA A 50 -1.96 2.36 7.27
CA ALA A 50 -1.69 1.38 8.31
C ALA A 50 -2.99 0.83 8.90
N LEU A 51 -3.20 -0.48 8.74
CA LEU A 51 -4.30 -1.19 9.39
C LEU A 51 -3.94 -1.47 10.84
N MET A 52 -4.72 -0.92 11.78
CA MET A 52 -4.40 -0.97 13.19
C MET A 52 -4.91 -2.26 13.88
N ALA A 53 -4.15 -2.68 14.88
CA ALA A 53 -4.63 -3.57 15.95
C ALA A 53 -5.15 -2.71 17.11
N SER A 54 -4.71 -2.99 18.33
CA SER A 54 -4.96 -2.16 19.50
C SER A 54 -3.78 -1.21 19.77
N GLY A 55 -4.09 -0.02 20.28
CA GLY A 55 -3.08 1.01 20.57
C GLY A 55 -2.32 1.41 19.31
N THR A 56 -0.99 1.42 19.39
CA THR A 56 -0.11 1.77 18.26
C THR A 56 0.30 0.58 17.40
N ARG A 57 -0.15 -0.63 17.72
CA ARG A 57 0.28 -1.84 17.00
C ARG A 57 -0.34 -1.89 15.61
N VAL A 58 0.49 -2.00 14.59
CA VAL A 58 0.06 -2.17 13.20
C VAL A 58 -0.14 -3.67 12.89
N LYS A 59 -1.07 -4.00 11.99
CA LYS A 59 -1.28 -5.36 11.44
C LYS A 59 -0.66 -5.50 10.05
N ALA A 60 -0.98 -4.55 9.19
CA ALA A 60 -0.57 -4.51 7.80
C ALA A 60 -0.41 -3.06 7.33
N LEU A 61 0.41 -2.87 6.30
CA LEU A 61 0.68 -1.60 5.64
C LEU A 61 0.35 -1.73 4.16
N CYS A 62 -0.16 -0.64 3.59
CA CYS A 62 -0.23 -0.41 2.15
C CYS A 62 0.46 0.93 1.88
N VAL A 63 1.52 0.91 1.09
CA VAL A 63 2.25 2.11 0.68
C VAL A 63 1.94 2.37 -0.77
N ALA A 64 1.43 3.56 -1.10
CA ALA A 64 1.11 3.96 -2.46
C ALA A 64 1.94 5.20 -2.85
N THR A 65 2.84 5.03 -3.81
CA THR A 65 3.75 6.08 -4.28
C THR A 65 3.32 6.53 -5.66
N VAL A 66 3.11 7.84 -5.84
CA VAL A 66 2.73 8.42 -7.14
C VAL A 66 3.91 8.32 -8.10
N LYS A 67 3.73 7.62 -9.23
CA LYS A 67 4.74 7.47 -10.29
C LYS A 67 4.44 8.31 -11.52
N GLU A 68 3.17 8.50 -11.83
CA GLU A 68 2.72 9.40 -12.90
C GLU A 68 1.48 10.15 -12.43
N SER A 69 1.41 11.45 -12.72
CA SER A 69 0.32 12.33 -12.29
C SER A 69 -0.13 13.28 -13.41
N ALA A 70 -0.06 12.82 -14.66
CA ALA A 70 -0.62 13.59 -15.77
C ALA A 70 -2.14 13.74 -15.59
N VAL A 71 -2.72 14.79 -16.18
CA VAL A 71 -4.13 15.21 -15.99
C VAL A 71 -5.12 14.05 -16.13
N ASP A 72 -4.89 13.15 -17.08
CA ASP A 72 -5.77 12.01 -17.36
C ASP A 72 -5.18 10.65 -16.92
N ASN A 73 -4.01 10.65 -16.26
CA ASN A 73 -3.26 9.45 -15.96
C ASN A 73 -2.53 9.56 -14.62
N LEU A 74 -3.25 9.23 -13.54
CA LEU A 74 -2.67 8.97 -12.24
C LEU A 74 -2.31 7.49 -12.12
N SER A 75 -1.02 7.21 -11.92
CA SER A 75 -0.49 5.87 -11.69
C SER A 75 0.29 5.82 -10.39
N LEU A 76 -0.03 4.83 -9.54
CA LEU A 76 0.64 4.61 -8.27
C LEU A 76 1.31 3.24 -8.24
N GLU A 77 2.54 3.20 -7.76
CA GLU A 77 3.16 1.95 -7.34
C GLU A 77 2.70 1.63 -5.91
N VAL A 78 2.24 0.39 -5.70
CA VAL A 78 1.68 -0.05 -4.43
C VAL A 78 2.47 -1.22 -3.87
N GLU A 79 2.86 -1.10 -2.61
CA GLU A 79 3.48 -2.16 -1.82
C GLU A 79 2.58 -2.53 -0.65
N VAL A 80 2.47 -3.84 -0.37
CA VAL A 80 1.67 -4.34 0.75
C VAL A 80 2.53 -5.23 1.64
N ALA A 81 2.55 -4.91 2.94
CA ALA A 81 3.29 -5.68 3.93
C ALA A 81 2.38 -6.10 5.08
N THR A 82 2.47 -7.36 5.52
CA THR A 82 1.76 -7.85 6.72
C THR A 82 2.77 -8.31 7.76
N PHE A 83 2.60 -7.84 8.99
CA PHE A 83 3.43 -8.27 10.11
C PHE A 83 3.36 -9.79 10.27
N HIS A 84 4.48 -10.46 10.50
CA HIS A 84 4.56 -11.92 10.49
C HIS A 84 3.52 -12.60 11.41
N LYS A 85 3.22 -12.02 12.59
CA LYS A 85 2.21 -12.55 13.54
C LYS A 85 0.76 -12.44 13.05
N PHE A 86 0.52 -11.69 11.98
CA PHE A 86 -0.79 -11.42 11.40
C PHE A 86 -0.92 -11.97 9.96
N ARG A 87 0.09 -12.69 9.46
CA ARG A 87 0.01 -13.33 8.12
C ARG A 87 -1.08 -14.41 8.10
N GLN A 88 -1.57 -14.73 6.90
CA GLN A 88 -2.62 -15.74 6.64
C GLN A 88 -3.99 -15.47 7.30
N GLN A 89 -4.25 -14.22 7.73
CA GLN A 89 -5.52 -13.82 8.35
C GLN A 89 -6.33 -12.83 7.48
N GLY A 90 -5.95 -12.64 6.21
CA GLY A 90 -6.63 -11.73 5.29
C GLY A 90 -6.25 -10.25 5.41
N HIS A 91 -5.37 -9.86 6.35
CA HIS A 91 -5.03 -8.45 6.60
C HIS A 91 -4.35 -7.74 5.42
N ALA A 92 -3.61 -8.46 4.56
CA ALA A 92 -3.05 -7.88 3.33
C ALA A 92 -4.14 -7.41 2.35
N THR A 93 -5.19 -8.23 2.19
CA THR A 93 -6.34 -7.88 1.35
C THR A 93 -7.12 -6.73 1.98
N ALA A 94 -7.39 -6.83 3.28
CA ALA A 94 -8.12 -5.80 4.00
C ALA A 94 -7.42 -4.42 3.95
N VAL A 95 -6.10 -4.35 4.15
CA VAL A 95 -5.39 -3.07 4.11
C VAL A 95 -5.38 -2.47 2.70
N LEU A 96 -5.22 -3.29 1.67
CA LEU A 96 -5.22 -2.83 0.28
C LEU A 96 -6.61 -2.29 -0.11
N GLU A 97 -7.67 -3.05 0.12
CA GLU A 97 -9.04 -2.62 -0.24
C GLU A 97 -9.44 -1.32 0.48
N LYS A 98 -9.13 -1.22 1.77
CA LYS A 98 -9.39 0.00 2.55
C LYS A 98 -8.54 1.17 2.06
N ALA A 99 -7.26 0.95 1.78
CA ALA A 99 -6.38 2.00 1.26
C ALA A 99 -6.86 2.52 -0.10
N LEU A 100 -7.29 1.65 -1.01
CA LEU A 100 -7.85 2.07 -2.31
C LEU A 100 -9.16 2.84 -2.15
N ALA A 101 -10.01 2.46 -1.20
CA ALA A 101 -11.23 3.20 -0.90
C ALA A 101 -10.94 4.61 -0.34
N GLU A 102 -10.02 4.72 0.63
CA GLU A 102 -9.58 6.02 1.18
C GLU A 102 -8.94 6.89 0.10
N LEU A 103 -8.04 6.31 -0.71
CA LEU A 103 -7.33 7.02 -1.77
C LEU A 103 -8.33 7.53 -2.81
N LYS A 104 -9.27 6.69 -3.27
CA LYS A 104 -10.35 7.10 -4.18
C LYS A 104 -11.19 8.25 -3.60
N ASN A 105 -11.56 8.16 -2.32
CA ASN A 105 -12.32 9.19 -1.64
C ASN A 105 -11.58 10.52 -1.48
N GLY A 106 -10.26 10.47 -1.24
CA GLY A 106 -9.42 11.67 -1.19
C GLY A 106 -9.23 12.30 -2.57
N LEU A 107 -8.96 11.48 -3.58
CA LEU A 107 -8.69 11.90 -4.96
C LEU A 107 -9.93 12.48 -5.66
N SER A 108 -11.12 11.93 -5.42
CA SER A 108 -12.37 12.41 -6.04
C SER A 108 -12.69 13.87 -5.68
N ARG A 109 -12.21 14.36 -4.52
CA ARG A 109 -12.33 15.77 -4.12
C ARG A 109 -11.58 16.72 -5.07
N ASN A 110 -10.64 16.21 -5.84
CA ASN A 110 -9.87 16.93 -6.85
C ASN A 110 -10.24 16.48 -8.27
N SER A 111 -11.46 15.94 -8.46
CA SER A 111 -11.97 15.48 -9.77
C SER A 111 -11.17 14.34 -10.40
N ILE A 112 -10.44 13.57 -9.58
CA ILE A 112 -9.75 12.34 -10.02
C ILE A 112 -10.63 11.15 -9.63
N ASP A 113 -11.46 10.71 -10.59
CA ASP A 113 -12.43 9.63 -10.36
C ASP A 113 -11.86 8.24 -10.70
N SER A 114 -10.72 8.17 -11.38
CA SER A 114 -10.04 6.91 -11.67
C SER A 114 -8.52 7.04 -11.66
N PHE A 115 -7.85 5.95 -11.33
CA PHE A 115 -6.39 5.84 -11.31
C PHE A 115 -5.96 4.39 -11.52
N SER A 116 -4.69 4.19 -11.84
CA SER A 116 -4.10 2.84 -11.96
C SER A 116 -3.16 2.57 -10.81
N ILE A 117 -3.09 1.30 -10.40
CA ILE A 117 -2.07 0.83 -9.46
C ILE A 117 -1.23 -0.28 -10.10
N THR A 118 0.04 -0.34 -9.71
CA THR A 118 0.96 -1.41 -10.06
C THR A 118 1.55 -2.02 -8.80
N LEU A 119 1.55 -3.34 -8.70
CA LEU A 119 2.30 -4.08 -7.67
C LEU A 119 3.36 -4.94 -8.35
N ASN A 120 4.61 -4.74 -7.96
CA ASN A 120 5.74 -5.54 -8.41
C ASN A 120 5.99 -6.66 -7.39
N VAL A 121 6.17 -7.88 -7.90
CA VAL A 121 6.41 -9.06 -7.07
C VAL A 121 7.53 -9.90 -7.69
N ASP A 122 8.60 -10.12 -6.93
CA ASP A 122 9.72 -10.97 -7.28
C ASP A 122 9.29 -12.42 -7.54
N SER A 123 9.97 -13.07 -8.48
CA SER A 123 9.63 -14.40 -8.99
C SER A 123 9.55 -15.51 -7.93
N ASP A 124 10.29 -15.37 -6.82
CA ASP A 124 10.30 -16.33 -5.71
C ASP A 124 9.22 -16.06 -4.65
N ASN A 125 8.52 -14.92 -4.71
CA ASN A 125 7.46 -14.58 -3.77
C ASN A 125 6.10 -15.18 -4.18
N VAL A 126 5.99 -16.49 -3.96
CA VAL A 126 4.77 -17.28 -4.22
C VAL A 126 3.53 -16.68 -3.54
N ALA A 127 3.68 -16.17 -2.31
CA ALA A 127 2.57 -15.60 -1.56
C ALA A 127 2.10 -14.25 -2.14
N GLY A 128 3.05 -13.39 -2.55
CA GLY A 128 2.78 -12.13 -3.23
C GLY A 128 2.07 -12.34 -4.56
N HIS A 129 2.50 -13.33 -5.35
CA HIS A 129 1.82 -13.69 -6.59
C HIS A 129 0.39 -14.18 -6.35
N ALA A 130 0.18 -15.05 -5.36
CA ALA A 130 -1.15 -15.55 -5.00
C ALA A 130 -2.07 -14.43 -4.46
N PHE A 131 -1.50 -13.46 -3.76
CA PHE A 131 -2.20 -12.26 -3.31
C PHE A 131 -2.62 -11.38 -4.49
N CYS A 132 -1.69 -11.03 -5.37
CA CYS A 132 -1.94 -10.07 -6.46
C CYS A 132 -2.91 -10.58 -7.53
N LYS A 133 -2.90 -11.88 -7.81
CA LYS A 133 -3.85 -12.52 -8.74
C LYS A 133 -5.33 -12.34 -8.36
N LYS A 134 -5.64 -11.98 -7.11
CA LYS A 134 -7.03 -11.79 -6.65
C LYS A 134 -7.66 -10.51 -7.16
N PHE A 135 -6.87 -9.50 -7.53
CA PHE A 135 -7.38 -8.16 -7.81
C PHE A 135 -6.82 -7.51 -9.06
N ALA A 136 -5.79 -8.10 -9.67
CA ALA A 136 -5.19 -7.58 -10.89
C ALA A 136 -6.11 -7.78 -12.10
N ASP A 137 -6.19 -6.76 -12.94
CA ASP A 137 -6.88 -6.81 -14.23
C ASP A 137 -5.92 -7.28 -15.34
N GLU A 138 -4.63 -6.96 -15.20
CA GLU A 138 -3.57 -7.35 -16.14
C GLU A 138 -2.31 -7.77 -15.39
N VAL A 139 -1.54 -8.71 -15.96
CA VAL A 139 -0.27 -9.19 -15.43
C VAL A 139 0.79 -9.17 -16.53
N LYS A 140 1.97 -8.63 -16.24
CA LYS A 140 3.13 -8.64 -17.14
C LYS A 140 4.31 -9.31 -16.48
N ASP A 141 4.99 -10.19 -17.22
CA ASP A 141 6.27 -10.72 -16.80
C ASP A 141 7.35 -9.64 -16.91
N THR A 142 8.34 -9.71 -16.01
CA THR A 142 9.50 -8.83 -15.95
C THR A 142 10.76 -9.68 -15.75
N ASP A 143 11.94 -9.09 -15.87
CA ASP A 143 13.20 -9.83 -15.70
C ASP A 143 13.36 -10.45 -14.30
N THR A 144 12.73 -9.85 -13.27
CA THR A 144 12.88 -10.27 -11.86
C THR A 144 11.63 -10.92 -11.27
N GLY A 145 10.49 -10.84 -11.94
CA GLY A 145 9.21 -11.27 -11.40
C GLY A 145 8.02 -10.89 -12.27
N LYS A 146 6.95 -10.37 -11.67
CA LYS A 146 5.75 -9.93 -12.39
C LYS A 146 5.22 -8.60 -11.86
N SER A 147 4.70 -7.78 -12.77
CA SER A 147 3.93 -6.58 -12.45
C SER A 147 2.44 -6.88 -12.58
N TYR A 148 1.67 -6.53 -11.56
CA TYR A 148 0.22 -6.68 -11.49
C TYR A 148 -0.44 -5.31 -11.58
N PHE A 149 -1.28 -5.13 -12.58
CA PHE A 149 -1.94 -3.85 -12.84
C PHE A 149 -3.41 -3.95 -12.47
N LYS A 150 -3.94 -2.89 -11.86
CA LYS A 150 -5.36 -2.75 -11.57
C LYS A 150 -5.81 -1.33 -11.85
N LYS A 151 -6.91 -1.18 -12.58
CA LYS A 151 -7.60 0.11 -12.71
C LYS A 151 -8.60 0.25 -11.57
N VAL A 152 -8.57 1.39 -10.89
CA VAL A 152 -9.52 1.76 -9.85
C VAL A 152 -10.40 2.86 -10.41
N SER A 153 -11.71 2.61 -10.44
CA SER A 153 -12.76 3.53 -10.92
C SER A 153 -14.00 3.45 -10.06
#